data_AF-A0A2V6TCX5-F1
#
_entry.id   AF-A0A2V6TCX5-F1
#
_cell.length_a   1.000
_cell.length_b   1.000
_cell.length_c   1.000
_cell.angle_alpha   90.00
_cell.angle_beta   90.00
_cell.angle_gamma   90.00
#
_symmetry.space_group_name_H-M   'P 1'
#
loop_
_entity.id
_entity.type
_entity.pdbx_description
1 polymer ?
#
loop_
_entity_poly.entity_id
_entity_poly.type
_entity_poly.pdbx_seq_one_letter_code
_entity_poly.pdbx_strand_id
1 'polypeptide(L)' 'MSFPPLERALEKISNRYLLVVLAAKRSRQLNRGAPAQVEVKRKKWTTVALDEVSEGKIQPKRPEEPKTEAPAVPADEG' A
#
# COMPACT_ATOMS: atom_id res chain seq x y z
N MET A 1 -22.92 -11.56 -1.51
CA MET A 1 -22.45 -10.30 -0.86
C MET A 1 -21.38 -9.71 -1.76
N SER A 2 -21.61 -8.51 -2.31
CA SER A 2 -20.52 -7.70 -2.88
C SER A 2 -19.87 -6.92 -1.74
N PHE A 3 -18.55 -6.80 -1.77
CA PHE A 3 -17.80 -6.01 -0.79
C PHE A 3 -17.11 -4.88 -1.56
N PRO A 4 -17.82 -3.77 -1.84
CA PRO A 4 -17.34 -2.73 -2.75
C PRO A 4 -15.92 -2.22 -2.46
N PRO A 5 -15.47 -2.08 -1.19
CA PRO A 5 -14.10 -1.69 -0.90
C PRO A 5 -13.05 -2.71 -1.35
N LEU A 6 -13.38 -4.01 -1.36
CA LEU A 6 -12.47 -5.07 -1.80
C LEU A 6 -12.35 -5.05 -3.32
N GLU A 7 -13.47 -4.98 -4.04
CA GLU A 7 -13.46 -4.90 -5.50
C GLU A 7 -12.65 -3.67 -5.96
N ARG A 8 -12.88 -2.49 -5.38
CA ARG A 8 -12.13 -1.27 -5.69
C ARG A 8 -10.67 -1.32 -5.24
N ALA A 9 -10.37 -1.95 -4.11
CA ALA A 9 -8.99 -2.13 -3.69
C ALA A 9 -8.21 -3.07 -4.62
N LEU A 10 -8.87 -4.05 -5.24
CA LEU A 10 -8.27 -4.92 -6.25
C LEU A 10 -7.99 -4.20 -7.58
N GLU A 11 -8.74 -3.15 -7.91
CA GLU A 11 -8.42 -2.25 -9.03
C GLU A 11 -7.12 -1.46 -8.77
N LYS A 12 -6.80 -1.16 -7.50
CA LYS A 12 -5.55 -0.46 -7.10
C LYS A 12 -4.37 -1.40 -6.90
N ILE A 13 -4.62 -2.59 -6.34
CA ILE A 13 -3.63 -3.61 -6.05
C ILE A 13 -4.12 -4.93 -6.63
N SER A 14 -3.67 -5.25 -7.84
CA SER A 14 -4.08 -6.45 -8.56
C SER A 14 -3.66 -7.76 -7.86
N ASN A 15 -2.58 -7.73 -7.07
CA ASN A 15 -2.13 -8.88 -6.29
C ASN A 15 -2.95 -9.05 -5.00
N ARG A 16 -3.85 -10.04 -5.00
CA ARG A 16 -4.73 -10.39 -3.87
C ARG A 16 -3.96 -10.70 -2.57
N TYR A 17 -2.86 -11.45 -2.66
CA TYR A 17 -2.04 -11.77 -1.48
C TYR A 17 -1.43 -10.52 -0.87
N LEU A 18 -0.88 -9.64 -1.72
CA LEU A 18 -0.32 -8.37 -1.29
C LEU A 18 -1.40 -7.47 -0.67
N LEU A 19 -2.59 -7.40 -1.27
CA LEU A 19 -3.71 -6.64 -0.74
C LEU A 19 -4.10 -7.13 0.67
N VAL A 20 -4.22 -8.44 0.88
CA VAL A 20 -4.54 -9.03 2.18
C VAL A 20 -3.48 -8.68 3.23
N VAL A 21 -2.19 -8.85 2.89
CA VAL A 21 -1.08 -8.52 3.79
C VAL A 21 -1.04 -7.03 4.12
N LEU A 22 -1.23 -6.16 3.13
CA LEU A 22 -1.26 -4.70 3.30
C LEU A 22 -2.43 -4.28 4.20
N ALA A 23 -3.64 -4.77 3.91
CA ALA A 23 -4.83 -4.47 4.70
C ALA A 23 -4.69 -4.96 6.15
N ALA A 24 -4.14 -6.16 6.37
CA ALA A 24 -3.90 -6.68 7.71
C ALA A 24 -2.84 -5.87 8.48
N LYS A 25 -1.75 -5.46 7.81
CA LYS A 25 -0.73 -4.59 8.39
C LYS A 25 -1.32 -3.23 8.76
N ARG A 26 -2.08 -2.62 7.86
CA ARG A 26 -2.70 -1.30 8.08
C ARG A 26 -3.76 -1.35 9.17
N SER A 27 -4.61 -2.38 9.21
CA SER A 27 -5.58 -2.60 10.28
C SER A 27 -4.92 -2.66 11.66
N ARG A 28 -3.73 -3.28 11.78
CA ARG A 28 -2.98 -3.30 13.05
C ARG A 28 -2.46 -1.92 13.44
N GLN A 29 -2.09 -1.08 12.49
CA GLN A 29 -1.69 0.30 12.77
C GLN A 29 -2.87 1.13 13.28
N LEU A 30 -4.02 1.05 12.61
CA LEU A 30 -5.25 1.73 13.04
C LEU A 30 -5.67 1.27 14.45
N ASN A 31 -5.58 -0.03 14.72
CA ASN A 31 -5.87 -0.58 16.04
C ASN A 31 -4.91 -0.09 17.14
N ARG A 32 -3.70 0.35 16.77
CA ARG A 32 -2.71 0.95 17.69
C ARG A 32 -2.87 2.47 17.82
N GLY A 33 -3.92 3.05 17.25
CA GLY A 33 -4.19 4.49 17.31
C GLY A 33 -3.54 5.30 16.19
N ALA A 34 -3.03 4.67 15.13
CA ALA A 34 -2.59 5.42 13.95
C ALA A 34 -3.79 6.18 13.34
N PRO A 35 -3.59 7.42 12.87
CA PRO A 35 -4.66 8.19 12.28
C PRO A 35 -5.17 7.52 11.00
N ALA A 36 -6.49 7.43 10.89
CA ALA A 36 -7.13 7.04 9.65
C ALA A 36 -7.02 8.16 8.62
N GLN A 37 -6.81 7.81 7.37
CA GLN A 37 -6.73 8.76 6.25
C GLN A 37 -8.09 8.93 5.55
N VAL A 38 -9.11 8.19 5.96
CA VAL A 38 -10.50 8.27 5.49
C VAL A 38 -11.43 8.55 6.66
N GLU A 39 -12.66 8.97 6.35
CA GLU A 39 -13.70 9.15 7.36
C GLU A 39 -14.12 7.80 7.96
N VAL A 40 -14.00 7.65 9.29
CA VAL A 40 -14.32 6.40 9.99
C VAL A 40 -15.72 6.48 10.60
N LYS A 41 -16.69 5.78 9.99
CA LYS A 41 -18.06 5.66 10.51
C LYS A 41 -18.30 4.27 11.10
N ARG A 42 -18.14 4.08 12.43
CA ARG A 42 -18.36 2.80 13.17
C ARG A 42 -18.03 1.54 12.34
N LYS A 43 -16.82 1.49 11.77
CA LYS A 43 -16.33 0.41 10.89
C LYS A 43 -15.24 -0.40 11.57
N LYS A 44 -15.10 -1.67 11.20
CA LYS A 44 -13.94 -2.50 11.57
C LYS A 44 -12.68 -1.92 10.92
N TRP A 45 -11.54 -2.00 11.59
CA TRP A 45 -10.26 -1.49 11.07
C TRP A 45 -9.84 -2.12 9.74
N THR A 46 -10.20 -3.38 9.49
CA THR A 46 -9.96 -4.04 8.20
C THR A 46 -10.77 -3.40 7.07
N THR A 47 -12.01 -2.98 7.34
CA THR A 47 -12.84 -2.23 6.37
C THR A 47 -12.25 -0.86 6.11
N VAL A 48 -11.83 -0.14 7.15
CA VAL A 48 -11.18 1.18 7.00
C VAL A 48 -9.88 1.07 6.20
N ALA A 49 -9.07 0.03 6.44
CA ALA A 49 -7.85 -0.21 5.69
C ALA A 49 -8.13 -0.49 4.19
N LEU A 50 -9.19 -1.24 3.87
CA LEU A 50 -9.59 -1.47 2.48
C LEU A 50 -10.13 -0.20 1.83
N ASP A 51 -10.89 0.63 2.56
CA ASP A 51 -11.34 1.95 2.10
C ASP A 51 -10.13 2.85 1.76
N GLU A 52 -9.14 2.94 2.65
CA GLU A 52 -7.91 3.71 2.42
C GLU A 52 -7.12 3.22 1.18
N VAL A 53 -7.05 1.90 0.96
CA VAL A 53 -6.40 1.33 -0.24
C VAL A 53 -7.22 1.64 -1.49
N SER A 54 -8.55 1.53 -1.43
CA SER A 54 -9.44 1.82 -2.56
C SER A 54 -9.36 3.30 -3.00
N GLU A 55 -9.17 4.21 -2.04
CA GLU A 55 -8.94 5.64 -2.30
C GLU A 55 -7.48 5.96 -2.68
N GLY A 56 -6.59 4.95 -2.70
CA GLY A 56 -5.18 5.11 -3.05
C GLY A 56 -4.32 5.81 -1.99
N LYS A 57 -4.85 6.00 -0.78
CA LYS A 57 -4.18 6.69 0.35
C LYS A 57 -3.11 5.80 0.99
N ILE A 58 -3.31 4.49 0.96
CA ILE A 58 -2.33 3.49 1.39
C ILE A 58 -1.92 2.63 0.20
N GLN A 59 -0.61 2.52 -0.04
CA GLN A 59 -0.02 1.73 -1.12
C GLN A 59 1.14 0.86 -0.59
N PRO A 60 1.38 -0.30 -1.22
CA PRO A 60 2.53 -1.13 -0.88
C PRO A 60 3.81 -0.39 -1.30
N LYS A 61 4.87 -0.49 -0.48
CA LYS A 61 6.18 0.00 -0.89
C LYS A 61 6.65 -0.83 -2.07
N ARG A 62 6.96 -0.18 -3.20
CA ARG A 62 7.69 -0.84 -4.29
C ARG A 62 9.10 -1.15 -3.76
N PRO A 63 9.67 -2.34 -3.98
CA PRO A 63 11.10 -2.52 -3.81
C PRO A 63 11.77 -1.48 -4.72
N GLU A 64 12.52 -0.56 -4.13
CA GLU A 64 13.34 0.36 -4.92
C GLU A 64 14.19 -0.51 -5.83
N GLU A 65 14.04 -0.38 -7.15
CA GLU A 65 15.09 -0.82 -8.05
C GLU A 65 16.36 -0.09 -7.57
N PRO A 66 17.48 -0.79 -7.36
CA PRO A 66 18.72 -0.12 -7.02
C PRO A 66 18.93 0.92 -8.13
N LYS A 67 19.00 2.20 -7.74
CA LYS A 67 19.40 3.26 -8.67
C LYS A 67 20.78 2.83 -9.17
N THR A 68 20.83 2.27 -10.37
CA THR A 68 22.08 2.04 -11.09
C THR A 68 22.62 3.42 -11.41
N GLU A 69 23.35 3.99 -10.45
CA GLU A 69 24.34 5.01 -10.72
C GLU A 69 25.31 4.33 -11.69
N ALA A 70 25.32 4.81 -12.95
CA ALA A 70 26.15 4.28 -14.01
C ALA A 70 27.60 4.17 -13.51
N PRO A 71 28.35 3.11 -13.85
CA PRO A 71 29.75 3.06 -13.51
C PRO A 71 30.40 4.29 -14.14
N ALA A 72 30.98 5.15 -13.30
CA ALA A 72 31.92 6.16 -13.76
C ALA A 72 33.03 5.38 -14.47
N VAL A 73 32.95 5.34 -15.79
CA VAL A 73 34.02 4.83 -16.64
C VAL A 73 35.24 5.68 -16.27
N PRO A 74 36.34 5.09 -15.78
CA PRO A 74 37.57 5.85 -15.65
C PRO A 74 38.00 6.17 -17.09
N ALA A 75 37.75 7.41 -17.50
CA ALA A 75 38.31 7.93 -18.71
C ALA A 75 39.76 8.29 -18.44
N ASP A 76 40.60 7.78 -19.33
CA ASP A 76 41.96 8.19 -19.67
C ASP A 76 43.14 7.61 -18.87
N GLU A 77 43.73 6.59 -19.50
CA GLU A 77 45.17 6.40 -19.61
C GLU A 77 45.85 7.69 -20.09
N GLY A 78 46.98 8.04 -19.45
CA GLY A 78 47.89 9.11 -19.84
C GLY A 78 49.10 9.18 -18.92
#